data_AF-Q57V31-F1
#
_entry.id   AF-Q57V31-F1
#
_cell.length_a   1.000
_cell.length_b   1.000
_cell.length_c   1.000
_cell.angle_alpha   90.00
_cell.angle_beta   90.00
_cell.angle_gamma   90.00
#
_symmetry.space_group_name_H-M   'P 1'
#
loop_
_entity.id
_entity.type
_entity.pdbx_description
1 polymer ?
#
loop_
_entity_poly.entity_id
_entity_poly.type
_entity_poly.pdbx_seq_one_letter_code
_entity_poly.pdbx_strand_id
1 'polypeptide(L)'
;MSQYDAILTERHPHHFTLADTHPLAKELHANIFGESDLTHANCAHVYDISSLTEKPALFRKVIEFLKCRYETMGDTGPTHIIGVESRGYIIGAPLAVALGIPFVTARVTKRFPSSFVPEGDDLKYLPMSRSIRNDSIPPRARVLIVDDFIGTGSTMLAALRLADIVAAQVVEVLTVCDVASLGGIKIIRESDDEMFKETPIFTLIHFKLSPREAEEQLEFVNSYITRSRL
;
A
#
# COMPACT_ATOMS: atom_id res chain seq x y z
N MET A 1 7.42 -13.00 25.44
CA MET A 1 6.88 -11.82 24.73
C MET A 1 8.06 -11.01 24.28
N SER A 2 8.32 -11.02 22.97
CA SER A 2 9.44 -10.34 22.35
C SER A 2 9.27 -8.83 22.54
N GLN A 3 10.36 -8.06 22.64
CA GLN A 3 10.32 -6.59 22.75
C GLN A 3 9.56 -5.92 21.57
N TYR A 4 9.29 -6.69 20.50
CA TYR A 4 8.47 -6.31 19.35
C TYR A 4 6.95 -6.43 19.56
N ASP A 5 6.48 -7.25 20.50
CA ASP A 5 5.03 -7.49 20.73
C ASP A 5 4.30 -6.23 21.25
N ALA A 6 5.04 -5.22 21.73
CA ALA A 6 4.48 -3.94 22.18
C ALA A 6 4.32 -2.89 21.07
N ILE A 7 4.80 -3.17 19.85
CA ILE A 7 4.87 -2.19 18.76
C ILE A 7 3.69 -2.33 17.80
N LEU A 8 3.19 -3.55 17.61
CA LEU A 8 2.18 -3.88 16.62
C LEU A 8 0.85 -4.28 17.27
N THR A 9 -0.24 -4.07 16.54
CA THR A 9 -1.59 -4.55 16.90
C THR A 9 -2.16 -5.31 15.70
N GLU A 10 -2.52 -6.57 15.90
CA GLU A 10 -3.25 -7.35 14.91
C GLU A 10 -4.72 -6.92 14.92
N ARG A 11 -5.23 -6.36 13.81
CA ARG A 11 -6.62 -5.87 13.68
C ARG A 11 -7.54 -6.95 13.12
N HIS A 12 -7.01 -7.74 12.20
CA HIS A 12 -7.62 -8.92 11.58
C HIS A 12 -6.52 -9.96 11.35
N PRO A 13 -6.85 -11.25 11.13
CA PRO A 13 -5.84 -12.27 10.85
C PRO A 13 -4.83 -11.81 9.77
N HIS A 14 -3.55 -11.83 10.12
CA HIS A 14 -2.42 -11.41 9.27
C HIS A 14 -2.45 -9.93 8.83
N HIS A 15 -3.27 -9.09 9.47
CA HIS A 15 -3.30 -7.64 9.27
C HIS A 15 -2.83 -6.94 10.54
N PHE A 16 -1.63 -6.36 10.47
CA PHE A 16 -0.97 -5.68 11.57
C PHE A 16 -0.94 -4.18 11.32
N THR A 17 -1.10 -3.40 12.41
CA THR A 17 -0.78 -1.97 12.41
C THR A 17 0.22 -1.64 13.48
N LEU A 18 0.78 -0.42 13.46
CA LEU A 18 1.36 0.11 14.70
C LEU A 18 0.29 0.13 15.79
N ALA A 19 0.70 -0.14 17.03
CA ALA A 19 -0.15 0.09 18.19
C ALA A 19 -0.51 1.58 18.28
N ASP A 20 -1.75 1.89 18.66
CA ASP A 20 -2.24 3.27 18.80
C ASP A 20 -1.41 4.08 19.83
N THR A 21 -0.70 3.39 20.72
CA THR A 21 0.21 3.98 21.71
C THR A 21 1.57 4.36 21.13
N HIS A 22 1.96 3.83 19.96
CA HIS A 22 3.26 4.06 19.35
C HIS A 22 3.44 5.54 18.95
N PRO A 23 4.58 6.19 19.26
CA PRO A 23 4.78 7.61 18.96
C PRO A 23 4.55 7.98 17.49
N LEU A 24 5.05 7.16 16.55
CA LEU A 24 4.83 7.39 15.12
C LEU A 24 3.35 7.24 14.73
N ALA A 25 2.60 6.31 15.32
CA ALA A 25 1.19 6.14 15.04
C ALA A 25 0.39 7.38 15.49
N LYS A 26 0.68 7.89 16.69
CA LYS A 26 0.08 9.14 17.20
C LYS A 26 0.41 10.33 16.33
N GLU A 27 1.66 10.46 15.90
CA GLU A 27 2.10 11.55 15.04
C GLU A 27 1.43 11.45 13.66
N LEU A 28 1.30 10.25 13.09
CA LEU A 28 0.55 10.00 11.85
C LEU A 28 -0.93 10.39 12.00
N HIS A 29 -1.63 9.86 13.00
CA HIS A 29 -3.04 10.21 13.26
C HIS A 29 -3.28 11.72 13.42
N ALA A 30 -2.34 12.44 14.03
CA ALA A 30 -2.45 13.88 14.21
C ALA A 30 -2.16 14.71 12.94
N ASN A 31 -1.56 14.13 11.90
CA ASN A 31 -0.95 14.89 10.82
C ASN A 31 -1.41 14.54 9.40
N ILE A 32 -2.00 13.37 9.16
CA ILE A 32 -2.21 12.86 7.80
C ILE A 32 -3.63 13.03 7.22
N PHE A 33 -4.54 13.66 7.98
CA PHE A 33 -5.78 14.15 7.42
C PHE A 33 -5.51 15.53 6.86
N GLY A 34 -5.86 15.72 5.58
CA GLY A 34 -5.83 17.03 4.96
C GLY A 34 -6.95 17.93 5.50
N GLU A 35 -6.78 19.24 5.39
CA GLU A 35 -7.90 20.16 5.49
C GLU A 35 -8.84 19.92 4.30
N SER A 36 -10.16 20.00 4.55
CA SER A 36 -11.18 19.84 3.51
C SER A 36 -10.93 20.84 2.39
N ASP A 37 -10.54 20.37 1.21
CA ASP A 37 -10.34 21.24 0.06
C ASP A 37 -11.68 21.92 -0.28
N LEU A 38 -11.67 23.22 -0.62
CA LEU A 38 -12.87 24.09 -0.78
C LEU A 38 -13.93 23.53 -1.75
N THR A 39 -13.59 22.53 -2.56
CA THR A 39 -14.52 21.86 -3.47
C THR A 39 -15.36 20.77 -2.79
N HIS A 40 -14.98 20.29 -1.62
CA HIS A 40 -15.69 19.28 -0.82
C HIS A 40 -15.94 19.85 0.58
N ALA A 41 -16.66 21.00 0.63
CA ALA A 41 -16.90 21.82 1.83
C ALA A 41 -17.57 21.12 3.03
N ASN A 42 -17.76 19.80 2.97
CA ASN A 42 -18.42 18.99 3.99
C ASN A 42 -17.61 17.77 4.46
N CYS A 43 -16.40 17.51 3.96
CA CYS A 43 -15.61 16.34 4.36
C CYS A 43 -14.51 16.73 5.35
N ALA A 44 -14.69 16.43 6.64
CA ALA A 44 -13.75 16.84 7.68
C ALA A 44 -12.42 16.07 7.68
N HIS A 45 -12.37 14.87 7.07
CA HIS A 45 -11.28 13.91 7.30
C HIS A 45 -10.91 13.09 6.06
N VAL A 46 -10.40 13.74 5.02
CA VAL A 46 -9.82 13.04 3.87
C VAL A 46 -8.33 12.79 4.07
N TYR A 47 -7.90 11.54 3.92
CA TYR A 47 -6.50 11.18 3.79
C TYR A 47 -5.99 11.53 2.39
N ASP A 48 -4.99 12.41 2.36
CA ASP A 48 -4.15 12.68 1.20
C ASP A 48 -2.70 12.39 1.57
N ILE A 49 -1.98 11.66 0.74
CA ILE A 49 -0.55 11.39 0.92
C ILE A 49 0.28 12.68 1.00
N SER A 50 -0.19 13.79 0.39
CA SER A 50 0.45 15.11 0.48
C SER A 50 0.68 15.56 1.93
N SER A 51 -0.30 15.32 2.81
CA SER A 51 -0.26 15.65 4.25
C SER A 51 0.89 14.96 5.00
N LEU A 52 1.39 13.83 4.49
CA LEU A 52 2.61 13.18 4.95
C LEU A 52 3.85 13.79 4.29
N THR A 53 3.85 13.91 2.96
CA THR A 53 5.05 14.34 2.19
C THR A 53 5.44 15.80 2.41
N GLU A 54 4.49 16.68 2.72
CA GLU A 54 4.73 18.09 3.03
C GLU A 54 5.33 18.31 4.42
N LYS A 55 5.39 17.24 5.24
CA LYS A 55 6.00 17.24 6.57
C LYS A 55 7.32 16.47 6.53
N PRO A 56 8.45 17.10 6.09
CA PRO A 56 9.69 16.38 5.80
C PRO A 56 10.25 15.60 6.99
N ALA A 57 10.07 16.10 8.22
CA ALA A 57 10.49 15.40 9.43
C ALA A 57 9.66 14.13 9.68
N LEU A 58 8.34 14.19 9.49
CA LEU A 58 7.45 13.05 9.65
C LEU A 58 7.68 12.03 8.55
N PHE A 59 7.78 12.48 7.30
CA PHE A 59 8.05 11.60 6.17
C PHE A 59 9.38 10.86 6.33
N ARG A 60 10.44 11.55 6.78
CA ARG A 60 11.72 10.92 7.13
C ARG A 60 11.57 9.85 8.22
N LYS A 61 10.87 10.15 9.32
CA LYS A 61 10.62 9.19 10.40
C LYS A 61 9.90 7.94 9.90
N VAL A 62 8.93 8.09 8.99
CA VAL A 62 8.24 6.94 8.37
C VAL A 62 9.22 6.06 7.59
N ILE A 63 10.03 6.65 6.71
CA ILE A 63 11.00 5.88 5.92
C ILE A 63 12.07 5.23 6.81
N GLU A 64 12.57 5.93 7.83
CA GLU A 64 13.55 5.38 8.79
C GLU A 64 12.98 4.23 9.62
N PHE A 65 11.73 4.35 10.08
CA PHE A 65 11.03 3.28 10.79
C PHE A 65 10.88 2.03 9.91
N LEU A 66 10.40 2.21 8.67
CA LEU A 66 10.21 1.13 7.72
C LEU A 66 11.55 0.48 7.36
N LYS A 67 12.59 1.28 7.11
CA LYS A 67 13.95 0.78 6.88
C LYS A 67 14.39 -0.14 8.01
N CYS A 68 14.32 0.35 9.26
CA CYS A 68 14.71 -0.44 10.43
C CYS A 68 13.91 -1.74 10.53
N ARG A 69 12.58 -1.70 10.34
CA ARG A 69 11.73 -2.91 10.32
C ARG A 69 12.25 -3.94 9.32
N TYR A 70 12.46 -3.56 8.07
CA TYR A 70 12.85 -4.52 7.03
C TYR A 70 14.32 -4.97 7.15
N GLU A 71 15.22 -4.14 7.68
CA GLU A 71 16.60 -4.55 8.00
C GLU A 71 16.61 -5.61 9.11
N THR A 72 15.74 -5.50 10.12
CA THR A 72 15.67 -6.49 11.21
C THR A 72 15.18 -7.88 10.76
N MET A 73 14.57 -7.99 9.57
CA MET A 73 14.19 -9.28 8.97
C MET A 73 15.40 -10.06 8.42
N GLY A 74 16.55 -9.42 8.23
CA GLY A 74 17.77 -10.06 7.70
C GLY A 74 17.52 -10.76 6.37
N ASP A 75 17.99 -12.00 6.25
CA ASP A 75 17.88 -12.82 5.03
C ASP A 75 16.43 -13.17 4.65
N THR A 76 15.46 -12.96 5.54
CA THR A 76 14.03 -13.17 5.27
C THR A 76 13.33 -11.90 4.75
N GLY A 77 14.00 -10.75 4.82
CA GLY A 77 13.49 -9.46 4.37
C GLY A 77 13.35 -9.32 2.85
N PRO A 78 12.77 -8.21 2.38
CA PRO A 78 12.49 -7.99 0.96
C PRO A 78 13.78 -7.86 0.14
N THR A 79 13.79 -8.47 -1.05
CA THR A 79 14.83 -8.26 -2.06
C THR A 79 14.42 -7.26 -3.13
N HIS A 80 13.13 -6.96 -3.26
CA HIS A 80 12.58 -5.99 -4.22
C HIS A 80 11.38 -5.28 -3.59
N ILE A 81 11.11 -4.06 -4.06
CA ILE A 81 9.87 -3.34 -3.75
C ILE A 81 9.06 -3.18 -5.03
N ILE A 82 7.80 -3.62 -5.02
CA ILE A 82 6.82 -3.32 -6.07
C ILE A 82 5.98 -2.14 -5.57
N GLY A 83 6.20 -0.95 -6.11
CA GLY A 83 5.35 0.21 -5.85
C GLY A 83 4.15 0.22 -6.79
N VAL A 84 2.96 0.53 -6.28
CA VAL A 84 1.74 0.69 -7.07
C VAL A 84 1.62 2.12 -7.61
N GLU A 85 1.28 2.25 -8.91
CA GLU A 85 1.07 3.56 -9.54
C GLU A 85 -0.13 4.31 -8.94
N SER A 86 -0.01 5.57 -8.55
CA SER A 86 1.22 6.41 -8.47
C SER A 86 1.71 6.63 -7.04
N ARG A 87 0.82 6.56 -6.04
CA ARG A 87 1.11 6.99 -4.67
C ARG A 87 1.98 5.99 -3.92
N GLY A 88 1.92 4.71 -4.26
CA GLY A 88 2.87 3.72 -3.78
C GLY A 88 4.33 4.03 -4.11
N TYR A 89 4.59 4.85 -5.13
CA TYR A 89 5.97 5.27 -5.47
C TYR A 89 6.54 6.24 -4.44
N ILE A 90 5.67 7.04 -3.82
CA ILE A 90 6.05 8.06 -2.83
C ILE A 90 6.67 7.39 -1.60
N ILE A 91 6.15 6.24 -1.19
CA ILE A 91 6.70 5.46 -0.06
C ILE A 91 7.75 4.46 -0.54
N GLY A 92 7.45 3.72 -1.61
CA GLY A 92 8.24 2.58 -2.05
C GLY A 92 9.62 2.97 -2.60
N ALA A 93 9.73 4.05 -3.38
CA ALA A 93 11.00 4.47 -3.96
C ALA A 93 12.04 4.92 -2.91
N PRO A 94 11.73 5.84 -1.98
CA PRO A 94 12.69 6.21 -0.94
C PRO A 94 13.01 5.05 0.01
N LEU A 95 12.05 4.15 0.29
CA LEU A 95 12.32 2.95 1.07
C LEU A 95 13.29 2.00 0.35
N ALA A 96 13.13 1.81 -0.97
CA ALA A 96 14.02 0.98 -1.77
C ALA A 96 15.45 1.54 -1.77
N VAL A 97 15.59 2.86 -1.89
CA VAL A 97 16.89 3.55 -1.74
C VAL A 97 17.48 3.32 -0.34
N ALA A 98 16.67 3.44 0.70
CA ALA A 98 17.10 3.28 2.09
C ALA A 98 17.57 1.85 2.42
N LEU A 99 16.97 0.85 1.77
CA LEU A 99 17.31 -0.58 1.90
C LEU A 99 18.38 -1.05 0.90
N GLY A 100 18.68 -0.27 -0.14
CA GLY A 100 19.62 -0.66 -1.19
C GLY A 100 19.13 -1.78 -2.11
N ILE A 101 17.81 -1.87 -2.35
CA ILE A 101 17.17 -2.91 -3.18
C ILE A 101 16.44 -2.32 -4.40
N PRO A 102 16.17 -3.11 -5.46
CA PRO A 102 15.45 -2.62 -6.63
C PRO A 102 14.02 -2.15 -6.31
N PHE A 103 13.64 -1.03 -6.93
CA PHE A 103 12.26 -0.54 -6.98
C PHE A 103 11.65 -0.84 -8.35
N VAL A 104 10.54 -1.60 -8.36
CA VAL A 104 9.80 -1.98 -9.57
C VAL A 104 8.46 -1.26 -9.57
N THR A 105 8.13 -0.67 -10.72
CA THR A 105 6.91 0.12 -10.91
C THR A 105 5.79 -0.75 -11.46
N ALA A 106 4.73 -0.97 -10.67
CA ALA A 106 3.49 -1.58 -11.13
C ALA A 106 2.55 -0.49 -11.67
N ARG A 107 2.38 -0.43 -12.99
CA ARG A 107 1.62 0.63 -13.67
C ARG A 107 0.31 0.12 -14.21
N VAL A 108 -0.63 1.02 -14.50
CA VAL A 108 -1.80 0.71 -15.32
C VAL A 108 -1.31 0.17 -16.68
N THR A 109 -1.79 -1.00 -17.09
CA THR A 109 -1.32 -1.73 -18.28
C THR A 109 -1.30 -0.90 -19.57
N LYS A 110 -2.15 0.12 -19.69
CA LYS A 110 -2.20 1.03 -20.85
C LYS A 110 -0.95 1.89 -21.06
N ARG A 111 0.05 1.87 -20.16
CA ARG A 111 1.19 2.81 -20.14
C ARG A 111 2.55 2.23 -20.54
N PHE A 112 2.63 1.01 -21.10
CA PHE A 112 3.92 0.39 -21.48
C PHE A 112 4.21 0.41 -22.99
N PRO A 113 5.38 0.90 -23.43
CA PRO A 113 5.86 0.77 -24.81
C PRO A 113 6.64 -0.54 -25.08
N SER A 114 6.79 -1.43 -24.10
CA SER A 114 7.71 -2.58 -24.11
C SER A 114 7.11 -3.84 -23.49
N SER A 115 7.82 -4.98 -23.53
CA SER A 115 7.37 -6.27 -22.98
C SER A 115 7.08 -6.21 -21.47
N PHE A 116 5.84 -6.53 -21.09
CA PHE A 116 5.34 -6.50 -19.72
C PHE A 116 4.60 -7.80 -19.36
N VAL A 117 4.55 -8.09 -18.07
CA VAL A 117 3.70 -9.15 -17.50
C VAL A 117 2.37 -8.49 -17.10
N PRO A 118 1.25 -8.77 -17.78
CA PRO A 118 -0.07 -8.34 -17.31
C PRO A 118 -0.58 -9.24 -16.21
N GLU A 119 -1.49 -8.71 -15.40
CA GLU A 119 -2.39 -9.50 -14.56
C GLU A 119 -3.43 -10.24 -15.42
N GLY A 120 -3.01 -11.31 -16.12
CA GLY A 120 -3.89 -12.19 -16.91
C GLY A 120 -4.56 -11.56 -18.13
N ASP A 121 -5.03 -12.40 -19.05
CA ASP A 121 -5.66 -11.96 -20.30
C ASP A 121 -7.08 -11.41 -20.11
N ASP A 122 -7.81 -11.88 -19.11
CA ASP A 122 -9.21 -11.52 -18.90
C ASP A 122 -9.38 -10.17 -18.19
N LEU A 123 -8.37 -9.73 -17.42
CA LEU A 123 -8.44 -8.51 -16.61
C LEU A 123 -7.90 -7.28 -17.33
N LYS A 124 -7.36 -7.40 -18.55
CA LYS A 124 -6.97 -6.26 -19.39
C LYS A 124 -8.15 -5.31 -19.69
N TYR A 125 -9.38 -5.78 -19.47
CA TYR A 125 -10.62 -5.01 -19.59
C TYR A 125 -11.11 -4.40 -18.27
N LEU A 126 -10.52 -4.77 -17.13
CA LEU A 126 -10.82 -4.13 -15.85
C LEU A 126 -10.02 -2.82 -15.71
N PRO A 127 -10.64 -1.76 -15.15
CA PRO A 127 -10.02 -0.44 -15.07
C PRO A 127 -8.72 -0.41 -14.25
N MET A 128 -8.39 -1.46 -13.51
CA MET A 128 -7.31 -1.47 -12.55
C MET A 128 -6.23 -2.52 -12.77
N SER A 129 -6.19 -3.17 -13.94
CA SER A 129 -5.10 -4.09 -14.29
C SER A 129 -3.74 -3.41 -14.13
N ARG A 130 -2.83 -4.10 -13.45
CA ARG A 130 -1.43 -3.67 -13.26
C ARG A 130 -0.49 -4.51 -14.10
N SER A 131 0.64 -3.91 -14.50
CA SER A 131 1.72 -4.64 -15.14
C SER A 131 3.08 -4.12 -14.68
N ILE A 132 4.07 -5.02 -14.70
CA ILE A 132 5.49 -4.73 -14.47
C ILE A 132 6.28 -5.12 -15.71
N ARG A 133 7.46 -4.53 -15.87
CA ARG A 133 8.37 -4.87 -16.98
C ARG A 133 8.78 -6.35 -16.88
N ASN A 134 8.85 -7.06 -18.00
CA ASN A 134 9.39 -8.43 -18.03
C ASN A 134 10.78 -8.47 -17.37
N ASP A 135 11.04 -9.55 -16.62
CA ASP A 135 12.30 -9.81 -15.93
C ASP A 135 12.71 -8.74 -14.91
N SER A 136 11.78 -7.87 -14.49
CA SER A 136 12.04 -6.91 -13.40
C SER A 136 12.03 -7.54 -12.01
N ILE A 137 11.37 -8.68 -11.87
CA ILE A 137 11.29 -9.49 -10.67
C ILE A 137 11.69 -10.92 -11.06
N PRO A 138 12.80 -11.47 -10.54
CA PRO A 138 13.15 -12.86 -10.79
C PRO A 138 12.22 -13.80 -9.98
N PRO A 139 11.97 -15.03 -10.46
CA PRO A 139 11.23 -16.02 -9.69
C PRO A 139 11.83 -16.20 -8.29
N ARG A 140 10.98 -16.39 -7.28
CA ARG A 140 11.33 -16.54 -5.86
C ARG A 140 11.94 -15.29 -5.22
N ALA A 141 11.94 -14.15 -5.91
CA ALA A 141 12.22 -12.87 -5.27
C ALA A 141 11.25 -12.64 -4.10
N ARG A 142 11.75 -12.03 -3.03
CA ARG A 142 10.93 -11.64 -1.88
C ARG A 142 10.51 -10.20 -2.07
N VAL A 143 9.23 -9.98 -2.38
CA VAL A 143 8.71 -8.68 -2.79
C VAL A 143 7.94 -8.03 -1.65
N LEU A 144 8.20 -6.75 -1.42
CA LEU A 144 7.32 -5.89 -0.64
C LEU A 144 6.40 -5.15 -1.61
N ILE A 145 5.08 -5.29 -1.47
CA ILE A 145 4.13 -4.54 -2.31
C ILE A 145 3.70 -3.29 -1.54
N VAL A 146 3.88 -2.12 -2.15
CA VAL A 146 3.72 -0.84 -1.45
C VAL A 146 2.68 0.05 -2.15
N ASP A 147 1.72 0.54 -1.37
CA ASP A 147 0.83 1.63 -1.75
C ASP A 147 0.69 2.64 -0.60
N ASP A 148 -0.02 3.74 -0.78
CA ASP A 148 -0.33 4.66 0.31
C ASP A 148 -1.50 4.17 1.17
N PHE A 149 -2.52 3.60 0.53
CA PHE A 149 -3.82 3.39 1.16
C PHE A 149 -4.53 2.13 0.64
N ILE A 150 -5.15 1.35 1.53
CA ILE A 150 -6.10 0.28 1.17
C ILE A 150 -7.54 0.79 1.38
N GLY A 151 -8.24 1.04 0.27
CA GLY A 151 -9.68 1.32 0.24
C GLY A 151 -10.50 0.05 0.02
N THR A 152 -10.99 -0.15 -1.22
CA THR A 152 -11.75 -1.34 -1.63
C THR A 152 -10.89 -2.60 -1.83
N GLY A 153 -9.56 -2.51 -1.68
CA GLY A 153 -8.64 -3.65 -1.82
C GLY A 153 -8.33 -4.08 -3.25
N SER A 154 -9.12 -3.66 -4.23
CA SER A 154 -9.01 -4.12 -5.62
C SER A 154 -7.68 -3.76 -6.30
N THR A 155 -7.06 -2.63 -5.97
CA THR A 155 -5.72 -2.27 -6.47
C THR A 155 -4.64 -3.18 -5.90
N MET A 156 -4.79 -3.54 -4.62
CA MET A 156 -3.81 -4.37 -3.95
C MET A 156 -3.94 -5.83 -4.40
N LEU A 157 -5.17 -6.30 -4.61
CA LEU A 157 -5.43 -7.61 -5.21
C LEU A 157 -4.76 -7.75 -6.59
N ALA A 158 -4.85 -6.70 -7.41
CA ALA A 158 -4.18 -6.66 -8.71
C ALA A 158 -2.65 -6.80 -8.60
N ALA A 159 -2.04 -6.12 -7.62
CA ALA A 159 -0.61 -6.23 -7.37
C ALA A 159 -0.19 -7.59 -6.81
N LEU A 160 -1.02 -8.21 -5.95
CA LEU A 160 -0.80 -9.54 -5.40
C LEU A 160 -0.81 -10.62 -6.49
N ARG A 161 -1.81 -10.59 -7.37
CA ARG A 161 -1.87 -11.49 -8.54
C ARG A 161 -0.69 -11.30 -9.47
N LEU A 162 -0.24 -10.07 -9.68
CA LEU A 162 0.95 -9.82 -10.47
C LEU A 162 2.21 -10.44 -9.86
N ALA A 163 2.36 -10.38 -8.52
CA ALA A 163 3.44 -11.04 -7.81
C ALA A 163 3.38 -12.57 -7.94
N ASP A 164 2.18 -13.15 -7.88
CA ASP A 164 1.94 -14.58 -8.10
C ASP A 164 2.35 -15.02 -9.53
N ILE A 165 1.93 -14.27 -10.56
CA ILE A 165 2.26 -14.57 -11.97
C ILE A 165 3.77 -14.61 -12.23
N VAL A 166 4.55 -13.76 -11.56
CA VAL A 166 6.03 -13.77 -11.67
C VAL A 166 6.70 -14.71 -10.66
N ALA A 167 5.92 -15.53 -9.95
CA ALA A 167 6.37 -16.47 -8.94
C ALA A 167 7.21 -15.82 -7.82
N ALA A 168 6.86 -14.58 -7.43
CA ALA A 168 7.49 -13.89 -6.32
C ALA A 168 6.85 -14.29 -4.98
N GLN A 169 7.65 -14.35 -3.92
CA GLN A 169 7.18 -14.49 -2.56
C GLN A 169 6.84 -13.10 -2.01
N VAL A 170 5.57 -12.84 -1.71
CA VAL A 170 5.19 -11.60 -1.02
C VAL A 170 5.65 -11.67 0.44
N VAL A 171 6.53 -10.76 0.86
CA VAL A 171 6.96 -10.62 2.27
C VAL A 171 5.80 -10.08 3.08
N GLU A 172 5.28 -8.92 2.65
CA GLU A 172 4.05 -8.33 3.14
C GLU A 172 3.53 -7.30 2.12
N VAL A 173 2.26 -6.92 2.27
CA VAL A 173 1.74 -5.68 1.73
C VAL A 173 2.02 -4.57 2.74
N LEU A 174 2.55 -3.44 2.29
CA LEU A 174 2.74 -2.24 3.10
C LEU A 174 1.87 -1.09 2.58
N THR A 175 1.07 -0.51 3.46
CA THR A 175 0.47 0.81 3.21
C THR A 175 0.64 1.78 4.38
N VAL A 176 0.45 3.07 4.13
CA VAL A 176 0.42 4.07 5.20
C VAL A 176 -0.83 3.88 6.03
N CYS A 177 -1.98 3.67 5.39
CA CYS A 177 -3.24 3.48 6.10
C CYS A 177 -4.19 2.50 5.40
N ASP A 178 -5.21 2.08 6.14
CA ASP A 178 -6.42 1.47 5.61
C ASP A 178 -7.65 2.10 6.28
N VAL A 179 -8.81 1.98 5.62
CA VAL A 179 -10.11 2.38 6.18
C VAL A 179 -10.97 1.14 6.33
N ALA A 180 -11.21 0.73 7.57
CA ALA A 180 -11.87 -0.53 7.90
C ALA A 180 -13.25 -0.68 7.24
N SER A 181 -14.02 0.42 7.22
CA SER A 181 -15.39 0.47 6.69
C SER A 181 -15.48 0.24 5.19
N LEU A 182 -14.38 0.34 4.45
CA LEU A 182 -14.34 0.06 3.01
C LEU A 182 -14.11 -1.41 2.67
N GLY A 183 -13.81 -2.25 3.67
CA GLY A 183 -13.77 -3.71 3.52
C GLY A 183 -12.65 -4.26 2.62
N GLY A 184 -11.67 -3.45 2.21
CA GLY A 184 -10.63 -3.89 1.27
C GLY A 184 -9.79 -5.06 1.78
N ILE A 185 -9.47 -5.09 3.07
CA ILE A 185 -8.77 -6.22 3.70
C ILE A 185 -9.60 -7.49 3.56
N LYS A 186 -10.90 -7.43 3.88
CA LYS A 186 -11.82 -8.57 3.75
C LYS A 186 -11.87 -9.09 2.32
N ILE A 187 -12.00 -8.19 1.34
CA ILE A 187 -12.01 -8.54 -0.09
C ILE A 187 -10.72 -9.27 -0.47
N ILE A 188 -9.54 -8.78 -0.07
CA ILE A 188 -8.26 -9.44 -0.36
C ILE A 188 -8.22 -10.86 0.22
N ARG A 189 -8.72 -11.06 1.45
CA ARG A 189 -8.72 -12.36 2.13
C ARG A 189 -9.65 -13.40 1.50
N GLU A 190 -10.81 -12.95 0.99
CA GLU A 190 -11.86 -13.80 0.42
C GLU A 190 -11.75 -13.99 -1.10
N SER A 191 -10.83 -13.28 -1.77
CA SER A 191 -10.62 -13.38 -3.22
C SER A 191 -9.81 -14.61 -3.62
N ASP A 192 -9.94 -15.01 -4.89
CA ASP A 192 -9.13 -16.04 -5.54
C ASP A 192 -9.05 -17.36 -4.75
N ASP A 193 -10.20 -17.88 -4.32
CA ASP A 193 -10.30 -19.10 -3.48
C ASP A 193 -9.43 -19.04 -2.22
N GLU A 194 -9.41 -17.88 -1.56
CA GLU A 194 -8.61 -17.60 -0.35
C GLU A 194 -7.09 -17.65 -0.57
N MET A 195 -6.60 -17.55 -1.81
CA MET A 195 -5.17 -17.60 -2.15
C MET A 195 -4.31 -16.64 -1.31
N PHE A 196 -4.81 -15.43 -1.03
CA PHE A 196 -4.09 -14.40 -0.28
C PHE A 196 -4.51 -14.29 1.20
N LYS A 197 -5.21 -15.28 1.75
CA LYS A 197 -5.72 -15.26 3.12
C LYS A 197 -4.62 -15.11 4.18
N GLU A 198 -3.47 -15.72 3.96
CA GLU A 198 -2.33 -15.72 4.89
C GLU A 198 -1.27 -14.65 4.55
N THR A 199 -1.43 -13.90 3.46
CA THR A 199 -0.46 -12.88 3.04
C THR A 199 -0.38 -11.77 4.10
N PRO A 200 0.79 -11.48 4.71
CA PRO A 200 0.87 -10.44 5.72
C PRO A 200 0.53 -9.07 5.13
N ILE A 201 -0.31 -8.30 5.83
CA ILE A 201 -0.62 -6.90 5.49
C ILE A 201 -0.21 -6.05 6.68
N PHE A 202 0.63 -5.06 6.44
CA PHE A 202 1.05 -4.08 7.42
C PHE A 202 0.62 -2.68 6.97
N THR A 203 -0.24 -2.05 7.77
CA THR A 203 -0.64 -0.66 7.57
C THR A 203 -0.09 0.16 8.72
N LEU A 204 0.59 1.29 8.46
CA LEU A 204 1.19 2.06 9.58
C LEU A 204 0.13 2.47 10.60
N ILE A 205 -1.08 2.78 10.13
CA ILE A 205 -2.22 3.14 10.96
C ILE A 205 -3.55 2.60 10.38
N HIS A 206 -4.56 2.50 11.23
CA HIS A 206 -5.89 1.97 10.88
C HIS A 206 -6.97 3.03 11.15
N PHE A 207 -7.73 3.42 10.13
CA PHE A 207 -8.80 4.40 10.29
C PHE A 207 -10.16 3.75 10.53
N LYS A 208 -10.88 4.31 11.51
CA LYS A 208 -12.28 4.04 11.78
C LYS A 208 -13.11 5.25 11.37
N LEU A 209 -13.36 5.37 10.07
CA LEU A 209 -14.23 6.40 9.51
C LEU A 209 -15.70 5.97 9.60
N SER A 210 -16.58 6.93 9.82
CA SER A 210 -18.02 6.74 9.61
C SER A 210 -18.30 6.36 8.14
N PRO A 211 -19.45 5.71 7.83
CA PRO A 211 -19.79 5.37 6.45
C PRO A 211 -19.72 6.56 5.49
N ARG A 212 -20.17 7.73 5.94
CA ARG A 212 -20.12 8.97 5.15
C ARG A 212 -18.69 9.43 4.86
N GLU A 213 -17.84 9.45 5.88
CA GLU A 213 -16.42 9.84 5.70
C GLU A 213 -15.68 8.84 4.79
N ALA A 214 -16.04 7.55 4.85
CA ALA A 214 -15.47 6.52 3.99
C ALA A 214 -15.91 6.68 2.53
N GLU A 215 -17.18 7.04 2.28
CA GLU A 215 -17.68 7.40 0.94
C GLU A 215 -16.96 8.64 0.40
N GLU A 216 -16.86 9.70 1.21
CA GLU A 216 -16.15 10.94 0.84
C GLU A 216 -14.66 10.66 0.54
N GLN A 217 -14.00 9.78 1.31
CA GLN A 217 -12.64 9.32 1.02
C GLN A 217 -12.53 8.59 -0.32
N LEU A 218 -13.49 7.70 -0.65
CA LEU A 218 -13.48 7.00 -1.94
C LEU A 218 -13.68 7.96 -3.11
N GLU A 219 -14.60 8.92 -2.99
CA GLU A 219 -14.83 9.94 -4.02
C GLU A 219 -13.58 10.77 -4.27
N PHE A 220 -12.91 11.22 -3.20
CA PHE A 220 -11.66 11.95 -3.28
C PHE A 220 -10.59 11.15 -4.03
N VAL A 221 -10.32 9.90 -3.62
CA VAL A 221 -9.30 9.04 -4.25
C VAL A 221 -9.63 8.75 -5.72
N ASN A 222 -10.89 8.45 -6.03
CA ASN A 222 -11.34 8.18 -7.40
C ASN A 222 -11.20 9.40 -8.31
N SER A 223 -11.31 10.62 -7.76
CA SER A 223 -11.09 11.86 -8.51
C SER A 223 -9.67 11.93 -9.10
N TYR A 224 -8.64 11.49 -8.37
CA TYR A 224 -7.25 11.44 -8.85
C TYR A 224 -7.03 10.34 -9.89
N ILE A 225 -7.64 9.18 -9.69
CA ILE A 225 -7.55 8.06 -10.64
C ILE A 225 -8.18 8.45 -11.98
N THR A 226 -9.33 9.15 -11.93
CA THR A 226 -10.08 9.53 -13.13
C THR A 226 -9.44 10.73 -13.85
N ARG A 227 -8.93 11.72 -13.11
CA ARG A 227 -8.29 12.93 -13.68
C ARG A 227 -6.85 12.70 -14.15
N SER A 228 -6.12 11.72 -13.61
CA SER A 228 -4.77 11.38 -14.10
C SER A 228 -4.73 10.69 -15.48
N ARG A 229 -5.86 10.67 -16.20
CA ARG A 229 -5.96 10.20 -17.60
C ARG A 229 -5.44 11.20 -18.65
N LEU A 230 -4.85 12.32 -18.22
CA LEU A 230 -4.02 13.21 -19.04
C LEU A 230 -2.58 12.67 -19.10
#